data_AF-A0A9D9G5H8-F1
#
_entry.id   AF-A0A9D9G5H8-F1
#
_cell.length_a   1.000
_cell.length_b   1.000
_cell.length_c   1.000
_cell.angle_alpha   90.00
_cell.angle_beta   90.00
_cell.angle_gamma   90.00
#
_symmetry.space_group_name_H-M   'P 1'
#
loop_
_entity.id
_entity.type
_entity.pdbx_description
1 polymer ?
#
loop_
_entity_poly.entity_id
_entity_poly.type
_entity_poly.pdbx_seq_one_letter_code
_entity_poly.pdbx_strand_id
1 'polypeptide(L)'
;MITFIIALSILILGYIFYGKFVNRIFAPDDRITPAISQQDGVDFVALPSWKVFMIQFLNIAGLGPIFGAIMGSQFGTASYLWIVFGTIFGGAMHDFFAATISIRNGGESLTQTIRRYLGK
;
A
#
# COMPACT_ATOMS: atom_id res chain seq x y z
N MET A 1 14.78 23.18 -0.24
CA MET A 1 15.68 22.06 -0.59
C MET A 1 16.05 21.21 0.62
N ILE A 2 16.52 21.79 1.72
CA ILE A 2 16.86 21.04 2.94
C ILE A 2 15.67 20.23 3.48
N THR A 3 14.49 20.85 3.62
CA THR A 3 13.26 20.19 4.08
C THR A 3 12.84 19.00 3.21
N PHE A 4 13.00 19.13 1.89
CA PHE A 4 12.73 18.05 0.94
C PHE A 4 13.70 16.88 1.12
N ILE A 5 15.00 17.15 1.28
CA ILE A 5 16.00 16.10 1.50
C ILE A 5 15.71 15.36 2.82
N ILE A 6 15.39 16.09 3.89
CA ILE A 6 15.01 15.50 5.18
C ILE A 6 13.78 14.61 5.02
N ALA A 7 12.72 15.10 4.35
CA ALA A 7 11.51 14.33 4.10
C ALA A 7 11.80 13.03 3.32
N LEU A 8 12.62 13.11 2.27
CA LEU A 8 13.05 11.96 1.48
C LEU A 8 13.86 10.96 2.33
N SER A 9 14.79 11.45 3.15
CA SER A 9 15.55 10.60 4.07
C SER A 9 14.64 9.88 5.07
N ILE A 10 13.65 10.56 5.64
CA ILE A 10 12.69 9.93 6.57
C ILE A 10 11.85 8.87 5.85
N LEU A 11 11.41 9.10 4.62
CA LEU A 11 10.69 8.08 3.83
C LEU A 11 11.54 6.83 3.60
N ILE A 12 12.82 7.00 3.25
CA ILE A 12 13.76 5.87 3.05
C ILE A 12 13.97 5.12 4.37
N LEU A 13 14.23 5.84 5.46
CA LEU A 13 14.41 5.22 6.78
C LEU A 13 13.12 4.55 7.27
N GLY A 14 11.96 5.15 7.00
CA GLY A 14 10.65 4.57 7.28
C GLY A 14 10.45 3.25 6.53
N TYR A 15 10.75 3.21 5.24
CA TYR A 15 10.72 1.98 4.45
C TYR A 15 11.62 0.88 5.06
N ILE A 16 12.86 1.21 5.44
CA ILE A 16 13.81 0.23 5.96
C ILE A 16 13.42 -0.24 7.38
N PHE A 17 13.20 0.68 8.32
CA PHE A 17 12.98 0.35 9.73
C PHE A 17 11.53 -0.03 10.01
N TYR A 18 10.59 0.83 9.63
CA TYR A 18 9.17 0.58 9.87
C TYR A 18 8.64 -0.53 8.96
N GLY A 19 9.04 -0.55 7.68
CA GLY A 19 8.70 -1.66 6.78
C GLY A 19 9.18 -3.02 7.31
N LYS A 20 10.40 -3.09 7.88
CA LYS A 20 10.89 -4.33 8.52
C LYS A 20 10.09 -4.73 9.76
N PHE A 21 9.65 -3.75 10.56
CA PHE A 21 8.78 -4.01 11.71
C PHE A 21 7.42 -4.55 11.28
N VAL A 22 6.76 -3.87 10.33
CA VAL A 22 5.47 -4.26 9.74
C VAL A 22 5.55 -5.66 9.11
N ASN A 23 6.61 -5.94 8.35
CA ASN A 23 6.86 -7.26 7.75
C ASN A 23 7.05 -8.35 8.81
N ARG A 24 7.62 -8.05 9.98
CA ARG A 24 7.75 -9.04 11.05
C ARG A 24 6.41 -9.42 11.67
N ILE A 25 5.44 -8.50 11.72
CA ILE A 25 4.12 -8.74 12.32
C ILE A 25 3.25 -9.58 11.37
N PHE A 26 3.21 -9.22 10.09
CA PHE A 26 2.31 -9.82 9.09
C PHE A 26 3.02 -10.68 8.04
N ALA A 27 4.22 -11.16 8.36
CA ALA A 27 5.14 -11.86 7.45
C ALA A 27 4.46 -12.68 6.33
N PRO A 28 4.91 -12.53 5.07
CA PRO A 28 4.47 -13.39 3.98
C PRO A 28 4.62 -14.85 4.37
N ASP A 29 3.62 -15.65 4.02
CA ASP A 29 3.57 -17.10 4.27
C ASP A 29 3.81 -17.84 2.94
N ASP A 30 4.18 -19.12 3.01
CA ASP A 30 4.50 -19.97 1.84
C ASP A 30 3.25 -20.54 1.15
N ARG A 31 2.06 -20.00 1.45
CA ARG A 31 0.79 -20.46 0.87
C ARG A 31 0.73 -20.10 -0.60
N ILE A 32 0.17 -21.02 -1.38
CA ILE A 32 -0.19 -20.76 -2.79
C ILE A 32 -1.17 -19.59 -2.82
N THR A 33 -0.88 -18.60 -3.64
CA THR A 33 -1.73 -17.42 -3.75
C THR A 33 -3.05 -17.74 -4.46
N PRO A 34 -4.15 -17.05 -4.13
CA PRO A 34 -5.44 -17.20 -4.80
C PRO A 34 -5.36 -17.04 -6.33
N ALA A 35 -4.43 -16.21 -6.82
CA ALA A 35 -4.17 -16.02 -8.25
C ALA A 35 -3.74 -17.31 -8.97
N ILE A 36 -3.20 -18.29 -8.24
CA ILE A 36 -2.79 -19.61 -8.76
C ILE A 36 -3.81 -20.68 -8.37
N SER A 37 -4.25 -20.72 -7.09
CA SER A 37 -5.11 -21.79 -6.59
C SER A 37 -6.57 -21.69 -7.07
N GLN A 38 -7.05 -20.50 -7.42
CA GLN A 38 -8.42 -20.22 -7.86
C GLN A 38 -8.44 -19.59 -9.26
N GLN A 39 -7.47 -19.92 -10.11
CA GLN A 39 -7.31 -19.30 -11.43
C GLN A 39 -8.56 -19.52 -12.31
N ASP A 40 -9.28 -18.44 -12.60
CA ASP A 40 -10.51 -18.43 -13.41
C ASP A 40 -10.37 -17.64 -14.72
N GLY A 41 -9.27 -16.91 -14.89
CA GLY A 41 -9.01 -16.08 -16.06
C GLY A 41 -9.73 -14.72 -16.07
N VAL A 42 -10.50 -14.41 -15.02
CA VAL A 42 -11.27 -13.17 -14.88
C VAL A 42 -10.90 -12.44 -13.58
N ASP A 43 -11.27 -13.01 -12.42
CA ASP A 43 -11.00 -12.40 -11.11
C ASP A 43 -9.61 -12.81 -10.58
N PHE A 44 -9.15 -14.01 -10.92
CA PHE A 44 -7.87 -14.58 -10.49
C PHE A 44 -7.00 -14.92 -11.70
N VAL A 45 -5.99 -14.07 -11.93
CA VAL A 45 -5.01 -14.25 -13.01
C VAL A 45 -3.60 -14.16 -12.46
N ALA A 46 -2.81 -15.20 -12.66
CA ALA A 46 -1.39 -15.18 -12.36
C ALA A 46 -0.66 -14.22 -13.33
N LEU A 47 -0.17 -13.10 -12.78
CA LEU A 47 0.55 -12.08 -13.53
C LEU A 47 2.01 -12.01 -13.07
N PRO A 48 2.95 -11.70 -13.99
CA PRO A 48 4.35 -11.46 -13.61
C PRO A 48 4.45 -10.23 -12.70
N SER A 49 5.36 -10.28 -11.72
CA SER A 49 5.46 -9.27 -10.64
C SER A 49 5.62 -7.84 -11.13
N TRP A 50 6.28 -7.61 -12.27
CA TRP A 50 6.43 -6.26 -12.84
C TRP A 50 5.10 -5.66 -13.30
N LYS A 51 4.16 -6.48 -13.82
CA LYS A 51 2.82 -6.01 -14.21
C LYS A 51 2.01 -5.68 -12.96
N VAL A 52 2.07 -6.54 -11.95
CA VAL A 52 1.39 -6.31 -10.66
C VAL A 52 1.88 -5.01 -10.03
N PHE A 53 3.20 -4.80 -9.98
CA PHE A 53 3.81 -3.56 -9.51
C PHE A 53 3.32 -2.35 -10.32
N MET A 54 3.33 -2.44 -11.65
CA MET A 54 2.91 -1.35 -12.52
C MET A 54 1.44 -0.98 -12.30
N ILE A 55 0.55 -1.97 -12.16
CA ILE A 55 -0.87 -1.74 -11.88
C ILE A 55 -1.04 -0.99 -10.55
N GLN A 56 -0.37 -1.45 -9.49
CA GLN A 56 -0.45 -0.77 -8.18
C GLN A 56 0.14 0.64 -8.21
N PHE A 57 1.26 0.82 -8.93
CA PHE A 57 1.86 2.13 -9.13
C PHE A 57 0.90 3.07 -9.88
N LEU A 58 0.28 2.61 -10.98
CA LEU A 58 -0.66 3.42 -11.75
C LEU A 58 -1.92 3.79 -10.94
N ASN A 59 -2.40 2.88 -10.10
CA ASN A 59 -3.56 3.13 -9.22
C ASN A 59 -3.36 4.32 -8.27
N ILE A 60 -2.12 4.61 -7.86
CA ILE A 60 -1.80 5.74 -6.98
C ILE A 60 -1.18 6.93 -7.72
N ALA A 61 -0.53 6.71 -8.87
CA ALA A 61 0.23 7.72 -9.57
C ALA A 61 -0.63 8.92 -10.01
N GLY A 62 -1.87 8.67 -10.43
CA GLY A 62 -2.80 9.72 -10.85
C GLY A 62 -3.24 10.64 -9.72
N LEU A 63 -3.36 10.12 -8.50
CA LEU A 63 -3.80 10.89 -7.33
C LEU A 63 -2.70 11.80 -6.78
N GLY A 64 -1.42 11.42 -6.97
CA GLY A 64 -0.26 12.15 -6.45
C GLY A 64 -0.20 13.63 -6.87
N PRO A 65 -0.27 13.99 -8.17
CA PRO A 65 -0.22 15.37 -8.62
C PRO A 65 -1.37 16.23 -8.10
N ILE A 66 -2.58 15.66 -8.03
CA ILE A 66 -3.79 16.36 -7.58
C ILE A 66 -3.68 16.67 -6.08
N PHE A 67 -3.47 15.64 -5.25
CA PHE A 67 -3.35 15.83 -3.80
C PHE A 67 -2.07 16.60 -3.42
N GLY A 68 -0.98 16.42 -4.17
CA GLY A 68 0.26 17.17 -3.96
C GLY A 68 0.08 18.67 -4.19
N ALA A 69 -0.62 19.07 -5.26
CA ALA A 69 -0.93 20.47 -5.53
C ALA A 69 -1.88 21.06 -4.46
N ILE A 70 -2.92 20.30 -4.07
CA ILE A 70 -3.86 20.73 -3.02
C ILE A 70 -3.16 20.88 -1.67
N MET A 71 -2.34 19.90 -1.28
CA MET A 71 -1.60 20.00 -0.02
C MET A 71 -0.60 21.15 -0.06
N GLY A 72 0.13 21.32 -1.16
CA GLY A 72 1.04 22.44 -1.34
C GLY A 72 0.37 23.80 -1.22
N SER A 73 -0.85 23.96 -1.75
CA SER A 73 -1.59 25.22 -1.65
C SER A 73 -2.18 25.47 -0.26
N GLN A 74 -2.66 24.43 0.43
CA GLN A 74 -3.28 24.56 1.77
C GLN A 74 -2.27 24.63 2.91
N PHE A 75 -1.20 23.83 2.85
CA PHE A 75 -0.27 23.62 3.96
C PHE A 75 1.15 24.14 3.67
N GLY A 76 1.43 24.62 2.45
CA GLY A 76 2.74 25.13 2.07
C GLY A 76 3.84 24.10 2.30
N THR A 77 4.87 24.45 3.08
CA THR A 77 5.97 23.54 3.43
C THR A 77 5.58 22.46 4.44
N ALA A 78 4.51 22.67 5.23
CA ALA A 78 4.02 21.68 6.19
C ALA A 78 3.40 20.45 5.50
N SER A 79 3.08 20.54 4.20
CA SER A 79 2.65 19.43 3.35
C SER A 79 3.59 18.22 3.43
N TYR A 80 4.89 18.45 3.60
CA TYR A 80 5.86 17.36 3.72
C TYR A 80 5.61 16.47 4.93
N LEU A 81 5.11 17.02 6.04
CA LEU A 81 4.80 16.21 7.23
C LEU A 81 3.66 15.23 6.91
N TRP A 82 2.61 15.73 6.25
CA TRP A 82 1.47 14.92 5.83
C TRP A 82 1.86 13.86 4.81
N ILE A 83 2.69 14.21 3.82
CA ILE A 83 3.21 13.24 2.84
C ILE A 83 4.04 12.17 3.55
N VAL A 84 5.02 12.55 4.36
CA VAL A 84 5.95 11.61 4.99
C VAL A 84 5.22 10.67 5.95
N PHE A 85 4.50 11.22 6.93
CA PHE A 85 3.83 10.40 7.94
C PHE A 85 2.62 9.67 7.37
N GLY A 86 1.87 10.32 6.47
CA GLY A 86 0.76 9.69 5.77
C GLY A 86 1.20 8.51 4.92
N THR A 87 2.31 8.62 4.17
CA THR A 87 2.83 7.49 3.38
C THR A 87 3.33 6.35 4.26
N ILE A 88 4.05 6.62 5.36
CA ILE A 88 4.62 5.56 6.22
C ILE A 88 3.52 4.81 6.99
N PHE A 89 2.65 5.54 7.69
CA PHE A 89 1.69 4.94 8.62
C PHE A 89 0.33 4.70 8.00
N GLY A 90 -0.11 5.57 7.08
CA GLY A 90 -1.44 5.51 6.48
C GLY A 90 -1.46 4.73 5.17
N GLY A 91 -0.49 4.93 4.28
CA GLY A 91 -0.46 4.32 2.95
C GLY A 91 0.21 2.95 2.94
N ALA A 92 1.54 2.94 3.04
CA ALA A 92 2.34 1.73 2.82
C ALA A 92 1.99 0.59 3.78
N MET A 93 1.80 0.91 5.06
CA MET A 93 1.38 -0.08 6.06
C MET A 93 -0.02 -0.61 5.79
N HIS A 94 -0.98 0.27 5.51
CA HIS A 94 -2.37 -0.12 5.26
C HIS A 94 -2.46 -1.03 4.04
N ASP A 95 -1.80 -0.67 2.94
CA ASP A 95 -1.83 -1.46 1.70
C ASP A 95 -1.19 -2.84 1.91
N PHE A 96 -0.10 -2.91 2.66
CA PHE A 96 0.54 -4.17 3.00
C PHE A 96 -0.38 -5.08 3.82
N PHE A 97 -1.06 -4.52 4.83
CA PHE A 97 -2.00 -5.28 5.67
C PHE A 97 -3.24 -5.70 4.88
N ALA A 98 -3.84 -4.78 4.12
CA ALA A 98 -5.01 -5.07 3.29
C ALA A 98 -4.72 -6.18 2.28
N ALA A 99 -3.56 -6.12 1.59
CA ALA A 99 -3.14 -7.15 0.66
C ALA A 99 -2.93 -8.51 1.35
N THR A 100 -2.25 -8.51 2.50
CA THR A 100 -1.98 -9.75 3.26
C THR A 100 -3.27 -10.39 3.77
N ILE A 101 -4.20 -9.59 4.29
CA ILE A 101 -5.50 -10.07 4.77
C ILE A 101 -6.34 -10.61 3.61
N SER A 102 -6.38 -9.90 2.47
CA SER A 102 -7.09 -10.35 1.28
C SER A 102 -6.56 -11.69 0.78
N ILE A 103 -5.24 -11.82 0.57
CA ILE A 103 -4.61 -13.06 0.09
C ILE A 103 -4.89 -14.24 1.04
N ARG A 104 -4.78 -14.02 2.36
CA ARG A 104 -5.05 -15.07 3.37
C ARG A 104 -6.51 -15.51 3.43
N ASN A 105 -7.43 -14.65 3.00
CA ASN A 105 -8.86 -14.95 2.96
C ASN A 105 -9.34 -15.46 1.59
N GLY A 106 -8.43 -15.81 0.68
CA GLY A 106 -8.80 -16.33 -0.65
C GLY A 106 -8.91 -15.24 -1.72
N GLY A 107 -8.34 -14.06 -1.48
CA GLY A 107 -8.35 -12.93 -2.41
C GLY A 107 -9.64 -12.10 -2.33
N GLU A 108 -10.31 -12.12 -1.17
CA GLU A 108 -11.53 -11.34 -0.95
C GLU A 108 -11.27 -9.85 -1.13
N SER A 109 -12.27 -9.15 -1.68
CA SER A 109 -12.26 -7.68 -1.74
C SER A 109 -12.31 -7.08 -0.33
N LEU A 110 -11.95 -5.81 -0.20
CA LEU A 110 -11.99 -5.12 1.10
C LEU A 110 -13.40 -5.11 1.69
N THR A 111 -14.43 -4.93 0.86
CA THR A 111 -15.83 -4.95 1.30
C THR A 111 -16.26 -6.33 1.81
N GLN A 112 -15.83 -7.40 1.15
CA GLN A 112 -16.10 -8.77 1.59
C GLN A 112 -15.34 -9.10 2.88
N THR A 113 -14.11 -8.62 3.02
CA THR A 113 -13.30 -8.74 4.24
C THR A 113 -13.98 -8.03 5.41
N ILE A 114 -14.48 -6.80 5.21
CA ILE A 114 -15.25 -6.03 6.20
C ILE A 114 -16.48 -6.83 6.63
N ARG A 115 -17.26 -7.35 5.67
CA ARG A 115 -18.45 -8.16 5.95
C ARG A 115 -18.13 -9.40 6.77
N ARG A 116 -17.00 -10.06 6.50
CA ARG A 116 -16.52 -11.26 7.23
C ARG A 116 -16.19 -10.96 8.69
N TYR A 117 -15.49 -9.87 8.98
CA TYR A 117 -14.98 -9.58 10.33
C TYR A 117 -15.88 -8.68 11.18
N LEU A 118 -16.61 -7.75 10.57
CA LEU A 118 -17.45 -6.76 11.28
C LEU A 118 -18.95 -7.09 11.23
N GLY A 119 -19.33 -8.10 10.45
CA GLY A 119 -20.66 -8.73 10.53
C GLY A 119 -21.82 -7.94 9.92
N LYS A 120 -21.58 -6.79 9.27
CA LYS A 120 -22.54 -6.03 8.45
C LYS A 120 -21.79 -5.16 7.44
#